data_AF-A0A120GAH8-F1
#
_entry.id   AF-A0A120GAH8-F1
#
_cell.length_a   1.000
_cell.length_b   1.000
_cell.length_c   1.000
_cell.angle_alpha   90.00
_cell.angle_beta   90.00
_cell.angle_gamma   90.00
#
_symmetry.space_group_name_H-M   'P 1'
#
loop_
_entity.id
_entity.type
_entity.pdbx_description
1 polymer ?
#
loop_
_entity_poly.entity_id
_entity_poly.type
_entity_poly.pdbx_seq_one_letter_code
_entity_poly.pdbx_strand_id
1 'polypeptide(L)'
;MGREDHTSALPAMHAEATKHGYKDHAAAACSSLFELVEGHLGRQLVRECCCSPSFSSDEKALIGILRSALSLFSGRGSREVPHGLPGAISWAASCVCDAMGITIDPEIQALKSSSANRQDCPFKSTAGEAAIYGL
;
A
#
# COMPACT_ATOMS: atom_id res chain seq x y z
N MET A 1 -22.49 13.10 29.88
CA MET A 1 -22.59 12.24 28.68
C MET A 1 -22.41 13.16 27.47
N GLY A 2 -21.16 13.56 27.21
CA GLY A 2 -20.82 14.53 26.17
C GLY A 2 -20.64 13.79 24.84
N ARG A 3 -21.35 14.22 23.80
CA ARG A 3 -21.02 13.86 22.42
C ARG A 3 -19.66 14.46 22.13
N GLU A 4 -18.66 13.61 21.96
CA GLU A 4 -17.37 14.03 21.43
C GLU A 4 -17.61 14.52 20.00
N ASP A 5 -17.21 15.76 19.73
CA ASP A 5 -17.17 16.33 18.39
C ASP A 5 -16.20 15.48 17.56
N HIS A 6 -16.75 14.50 16.84
CA HIS A 6 -16.07 13.83 15.74
C HIS A 6 -15.87 14.84 14.61
N THR A 7 -14.97 15.79 14.85
CA THR A 7 -14.51 16.71 13.82
C THR A 7 -13.80 15.83 12.80
N SER A 8 -14.45 15.60 11.65
CA SER A 8 -13.87 14.81 10.58
C SER A 8 -12.49 15.39 10.26
N ALA A 9 -11.46 14.55 10.28
CA ALA A 9 -10.09 14.98 9.95
C ALA A 9 -9.92 15.28 8.45
N LEU A 10 -10.86 14.81 7.62
CA LEU A 10 -10.78 14.90 6.16
C LEU A 10 -10.68 16.34 5.61
N PRO A 11 -11.47 17.33 6.05
CA PRO A 11 -11.33 18.70 5.56
C PRO A 11 -9.97 19.32 5.87
N ALA A 12 -9.42 19.04 7.05
CA ALA A 12 -8.09 19.51 7.44
C ALA A 12 -6.98 18.84 6.60
N MET A 13 -7.09 17.53 6.38
CA MET A 13 -6.17 16.77 5.53
C MET A 13 -6.25 17.21 4.07
N HIS A 14 -7.45 17.51 3.56
CA HIS A 14 -7.65 18.04 2.22
C HIS A 14 -6.99 19.40 2.06
N ALA A 15 -7.20 20.32 3.01
CA ALA A 15 -6.56 21.63 2.99
C ALA A 15 -5.03 21.51 2.94
N GLU A 16 -4.45 20.57 3.70
CA GLU A 16 -3.01 20.34 3.69
C GLU A 16 -2.53 19.72 2.39
N ALA A 17 -3.24 18.72 1.86
CA ALA A 17 -2.92 18.09 0.58
C ALA A 17 -2.90 19.11 -0.58
N THR A 18 -3.87 20.03 -0.60
CA THR A 18 -3.92 21.12 -1.58
C THR A 18 -2.72 22.07 -1.46
N LYS A 19 -2.30 22.44 -0.23
CA LYS A 19 -1.13 23.31 -0.03
C LYS A 19 0.16 22.73 -0.61
N HIS A 20 0.32 21.41 -0.53
CA HIS A 20 1.49 20.70 -1.05
C HIS A 20 1.37 20.28 -2.52
N GLY A 21 0.25 20.63 -3.18
CA GLY A 21 0.03 20.31 -4.59
C GLY A 21 -0.16 18.82 -4.87
N TYR A 22 -0.60 18.03 -3.88
CA TYR A 22 -0.91 16.62 -4.08
C TYR A 22 -2.23 16.43 -4.84
N LYS A 23 -2.44 15.23 -5.41
CA LYS A 23 -3.69 14.87 -6.10
C LYS A 23 -4.88 14.98 -5.14
N ASP A 24 -6.07 15.35 -5.65
CA ASP A 24 -7.29 15.58 -4.84
C ASP A 24 -7.67 14.40 -3.93
N HIS A 25 -7.37 13.17 -4.36
CA HIS A 25 -7.68 11.97 -3.57
C HIS A 25 -6.61 11.62 -2.51
N ALA A 26 -5.54 12.40 -2.37
CA ALA A 26 -4.48 12.15 -1.39
C ALA A 26 -5.01 12.17 0.05
N ALA A 27 -5.88 13.13 0.38
CA ALA A 27 -6.47 13.22 1.71
C ALA A 27 -7.32 12.00 2.04
N ALA A 28 -8.16 11.56 1.09
CA ALA A 28 -8.99 10.37 1.24
C ALA A 28 -8.14 9.09 1.35
N ALA A 29 -7.10 8.95 0.52
CA ALA A 29 -6.20 7.81 0.57
C ALA A 29 -5.46 7.71 1.92
N CYS A 30 -4.97 8.84 2.44
CA CYS A 30 -4.31 8.89 3.74
C CYS A 30 -5.28 8.57 4.88
N SER A 31 -6.51 9.12 4.86
CA SER A 31 -7.54 8.82 5.87
C SER A 31 -7.86 7.32 5.91
N SER A 32 -8.12 6.72 4.74
CA SER A 32 -8.39 5.29 4.63
C SER A 32 -7.24 4.44 5.15
N LEU A 33 -5.99 4.83 4.86
CA LEU A 33 -4.83 4.11 5.38
C LEU A 33 -4.75 4.18 6.91
N PHE A 34 -4.93 5.37 7.50
CA PHE A 34 -4.90 5.54 8.95
C PHE A 34 -6.01 4.75 9.62
N GLU A 35 -7.25 4.85 9.14
CA GLU A 35 -8.40 4.11 9.69
C GLU A 35 -8.16 2.59 9.66
N LEU A 36 -7.61 2.06 8.57
CA LEU A 36 -7.28 0.63 8.46
C LEU A 36 -6.18 0.20 9.44
N VAL A 37 -5.13 1.01 9.59
CA VAL A 37 -4.01 0.71 10.49
C VAL A 37 -4.45 0.83 11.95
N GLU A 38 -5.18 1.87 12.31
CA GLU A 38 -5.72 2.06 13.65
C GLU A 38 -6.72 0.97 14.02
N GLY A 39 -7.60 0.61 13.08
CA GLY A 39 -8.52 -0.53 13.23
C GLY A 39 -7.78 -1.85 13.43
N HIS A 40 -6.64 -2.05 12.75
CA HIS A 40 -5.79 -3.23 12.95
C HIS A 40 -5.09 -3.25 14.31
N LEU A 41 -4.59 -2.09 14.76
CA LEU A 41 -3.87 -1.94 16.02
C LEU A 41 -4.81 -1.93 17.24
N GLY A 42 -6.09 -1.64 17.04
CA GLY A 42 -7.05 -1.43 18.13
C GLY A 42 -6.79 -0.16 18.94
N ARG A 43 -6.01 0.78 18.39
CA ARG A 43 -5.68 2.08 19.00
C ARG A 43 -5.40 3.13 17.94
N GLN A 44 -5.50 4.40 18.31
CA GLN A 44 -5.10 5.51 17.45
C GLN A 44 -3.59 5.55 17.24
N LEU A 45 -3.19 6.07 16.09
CA LEU A 45 -1.80 6.36 15.74
C LEU A 45 -1.32 7.57 16.54
N VAL A 46 -0.12 7.46 17.11
CA VAL A 46 0.50 8.52 17.90
C VAL A 46 1.55 9.21 17.03
N ARG A 47 1.28 10.46 16.67
CA ARG A 47 2.28 11.33 16.04
C ARG A 47 3.30 11.81 17.06
N GLU A 48 4.52 12.06 16.61
CA GLU A 48 5.51 12.71 17.45
C GLU A 48 5.25 14.22 17.58
N CYS A 49 5.83 14.85 18.60
CA CYS A 49 5.85 16.30 18.69
C CYS A 49 6.65 16.92 17.54
N CYS A 50 6.15 18.01 16.94
CA CYS A 50 6.82 18.74 15.87
C CYS A 50 8.21 19.31 16.25
N CYS A 51 8.53 19.35 17.55
CA CYS A 51 9.83 19.78 18.07
C CYS A 51 10.86 18.64 18.20
N SER A 52 10.44 17.38 18.00
CA SER A 52 11.35 16.24 18.02
C SER A 52 12.10 16.13 16.69
N PRO A 53 13.41 15.87 16.69
CA PRO A 53 14.16 15.56 15.47
C PRO A 53 13.93 14.11 14.99
N SER A 54 13.20 13.30 15.76
CA SER A 54 13.02 11.87 15.49
C SER A 54 11.55 11.51 15.26
N PHE A 55 11.31 10.52 14.40
CA PHE A 55 9.98 9.96 14.20
C PHE A 55 9.57 9.05 15.36
N SER A 56 8.28 9.08 15.71
CA SER A 56 7.64 8.11 16.60
C SER A 56 7.71 6.69 16.03
N SER A 57 7.45 5.70 16.88
CA SER A 57 7.35 4.30 16.45
C SER A 57 6.26 4.08 15.39
N ASP A 58 5.14 4.80 15.50
CA ASP A 58 4.01 4.68 14.57
C ASP A 58 4.32 5.32 13.21
N GLU A 59 4.95 6.49 13.20
CA GLU A 59 5.41 7.13 11.96
C GLU A 59 6.45 6.25 11.23
N LYS A 60 7.39 5.66 11.97
CA LYS A 60 8.36 4.69 11.42
C LYS A 60 7.66 3.47 10.83
N ALA A 61 6.65 2.94 11.52
CA ALA A 61 5.87 1.80 11.04
C ALA A 61 5.10 2.13 9.75
N LEU A 62 4.44 3.30 9.69
CA LEU A 62 3.74 3.78 8.50
C LEU A 62 4.68 3.96 7.31
N ILE A 63 5.86 4.54 7.51
CA ILE A 63 6.90 4.63 6.47
C ILE A 63 7.29 3.23 5.98
N GLY A 64 7.43 2.27 6.89
CA GLY A 64 7.68 0.87 6.55
C GLY A 64 6.57 0.23 5.70
N ILE A 65 5.31 0.50 6.03
CA ILE A 65 4.14 0.05 5.27
C ILE A 65 4.16 0.63 3.85
N LEU A 66 4.37 1.94 3.71
CA LEU A 66 4.44 2.61 2.39
C LEU A 66 5.56 2.02 1.52
N ARG A 67 6.76 1.81 2.08
CA ARG A 67 7.89 1.18 1.37
C ARG A 67 7.57 -0.26 0.93
N SER A 68 6.83 -0.99 1.74
CA SER A 68 6.44 -2.37 1.44
C SER A 68 5.37 -2.41 0.35
N ALA A 69 4.37 -1.55 0.43
CA ALA A 69 3.31 -1.44 -0.56
C ALA A 69 3.85 -1.13 -1.96
N LEU A 70 4.80 -0.21 -2.07
CA LEU A 70 5.47 0.07 -3.33
C LEU A 70 6.11 -1.20 -3.92
N SER A 71 6.76 -2.02 -3.07
CA SER A 71 7.44 -3.25 -3.51
C SER A 71 6.45 -4.31 -3.99
N LEU A 72 5.28 -4.41 -3.36
CA LEU A 72 4.25 -5.41 -3.69
C LEU A 72 3.46 -5.05 -4.95
N PHE A 73 3.17 -3.77 -5.16
CA PHE A 73 2.34 -3.31 -6.29
C PHE A 73 3.12 -2.97 -7.56
N SER A 74 4.45 -3.12 -7.53
CA SER A 74 5.32 -3.06 -8.71
C SER A 74 5.02 -4.17 -9.74
N GLY A 75 4.37 -5.26 -9.32
CA GLY A 75 3.87 -6.33 -10.19
C GLY A 75 2.34 -6.40 -10.15
N ARG A 76 1.66 -5.47 -10.83
CA ARG A 76 0.19 -5.50 -10.97
C ARG A 76 -0.23 -6.81 -11.66
N GLY A 77 -0.82 -7.73 -10.90
CA GLY A 77 -1.40 -8.97 -11.43
C GLY A 77 -0.90 -10.28 -10.80
N SER A 78 -0.06 -10.26 -9.76
CA SER A 78 0.31 -11.50 -9.08
C SER A 78 -0.83 -12.01 -8.19
N ARG A 79 -1.07 -13.33 -8.21
CA ARG A 79 -2.01 -14.07 -7.33
C ARG A 79 -1.65 -13.96 -5.83
N GLU A 80 -0.51 -13.32 -5.54
CA GLU A 80 0.07 -13.12 -4.20
C GLU A 80 -0.40 -11.83 -3.51
N VAL A 81 -1.32 -11.06 -4.08
CA VAL A 81 -1.90 -9.92 -3.35
C VAL A 81 -2.60 -10.47 -2.10
N PRO A 82 -2.16 -10.10 -0.88
CA PRO A 82 -2.80 -10.59 0.34
C PRO A 82 -4.28 -10.19 0.33
N HIS A 83 -5.14 -11.12 0.69
CA HIS A 83 -6.58 -10.89 0.83
C HIS A 83 -6.89 -10.50 2.29
N GLY A 84 -8.02 -9.83 2.49
CA GLY A 84 -8.41 -9.32 3.81
C GLY A 84 -7.67 -8.05 4.22
N LEU A 85 -7.55 -7.83 5.53
CA LEU A 85 -7.04 -6.58 6.10
C LEU A 85 -5.61 -6.22 5.67
N PRO A 86 -4.62 -7.14 5.62
CA PRO A 86 -3.28 -6.82 5.11
C PRO A 86 -3.30 -6.37 3.64
N GLY A 87 -4.22 -6.94 2.84
CA GLY A 87 -4.47 -6.53 1.47
C GLY A 87 -5.01 -5.11 1.36
N ALA A 88 -6.04 -4.80 2.16
CA ALA A 88 -6.64 -3.48 2.22
C ALA A 88 -5.61 -2.41 2.62
N ILE A 89 -4.79 -2.68 3.64
CA ILE A 89 -3.71 -1.78 4.09
C ILE A 89 -2.70 -1.58 2.96
N SER A 90 -2.27 -2.65 2.30
CA SER A 90 -1.27 -2.56 1.22
C SER A 90 -1.82 -1.78 0.02
N TRP A 91 -3.10 -1.97 -0.33
CA TRP A 91 -3.76 -1.22 -1.39
C TRP A 91 -3.90 0.26 -1.06
N ALA A 92 -4.38 0.60 0.14
CA ALA A 92 -4.49 1.97 0.61
C ALA A 92 -3.13 2.68 0.60
N ALA A 93 -2.08 2.00 1.07
CA ALA A 93 -0.72 2.48 1.02
C ALA A 93 -0.21 2.72 -0.41
N SER A 94 -0.56 1.84 -1.37
CA SER A 94 -0.24 2.08 -2.78
C SER A 94 -0.98 3.29 -3.36
N CYS A 95 -2.25 3.50 -2.99
CA CYS A 95 -3.00 4.70 -3.40
C CYS A 95 -2.39 5.97 -2.82
N VAL A 96 -1.94 5.93 -1.57
CA VAL A 96 -1.21 7.03 -0.91
C VAL A 96 0.08 7.36 -1.67
N CYS A 97 0.87 6.34 -2.02
CA CYS A 97 2.07 6.53 -2.82
C CYS A 97 1.78 7.13 -4.19
N ASP A 98 0.76 6.64 -4.92
CA ASP A 98 0.37 7.21 -6.21
C ASP A 98 -0.11 8.67 -6.08
N ALA A 99 -0.91 8.96 -5.04
CA ALA A 99 -1.47 10.28 -4.80
C ALA A 99 -0.39 11.33 -4.49
N MET A 100 0.68 10.92 -3.82
CA MET A 100 1.83 11.76 -3.49
C MET A 100 2.98 11.69 -4.51
N GLY A 101 2.86 10.89 -5.58
CA GLY A 101 3.92 10.73 -6.57
C GLY A 101 5.18 10.05 -6.03
N ILE A 102 5.05 9.23 -4.98
CA ILE A 102 6.16 8.50 -4.37
C ILE A 102 6.47 7.29 -5.25
N THR A 103 7.64 7.28 -5.87
CA THR A 103 8.14 6.16 -6.68
C THR A 103 9.25 5.42 -5.94
N ILE A 104 9.38 4.11 -6.17
CA ILE A 104 10.63 3.42 -5.79
C ILE A 104 11.72 3.89 -6.73
N ASP A 105 12.91 4.12 -6.19
CA ASP A 105 14.12 4.18 -6.98
C ASP A 105 14.25 2.90 -7.84
N PRO A 106 14.35 3.02 -9.18
CA PRO A 106 14.47 1.87 -10.07
C PRO A 106 15.66 0.96 -9.74
N GLU A 107 16.72 1.49 -9.13
CA GLU A 107 17.90 0.70 -8.73
C GLU A 107 17.57 -0.31 -7.61
N ILE A 108 16.72 0.08 -6.66
CA ILE A 108 16.23 -0.79 -5.58
C ILE A 108 15.27 -1.86 -6.13
N GLN A 109 14.52 -1.54 -7.19
CA GLN A 109 13.60 -2.46 -7.85
C GLN A 109 14.34 -3.55 -8.67
N ALA A 110 15.45 -3.20 -9.31
CA ALA A 110 16.30 -4.12 -10.06
C ALA A 110 16.99 -5.18 -9.16
N LEU A 111 17.43 -4.77 -7.96
CA LEU A 111 18.04 -5.67 -6.98
C LEU A 111 17.05 -6.73 -6.46
N LYS A 112 15.77 -6.38 -6.29
CA LYS A 112 14.73 -7.33 -5.84
C LYS A 112 14.28 -8.28 -6.95
N SER A 113 14.21 -7.79 -8.19
CA SER A 113 13.80 -8.59 -9.35
C SER A 113 14.79 -9.72 -9.68
N SER A 114 16.05 -9.60 -9.25
CA SER A 114 17.07 -10.65 -9.42
C SER A 114 16.88 -11.85 -8.47
N SER A 115 16.05 -11.72 -7.42
CA SER A 115 15.78 -12.80 -6.46
C SER A 115 14.52 -13.62 -6.80
N ALA A 116 13.72 -13.17 -7.77
CA ALA A 116 12.61 -13.95 -8.32
C ALA A 116 13.16 -14.98 -9.32
N ASN A 117 13.77 -16.04 -8.80
CA ASN A 117 14.07 -17.24 -9.56
C ASN A 117 12.77 -17.73 -10.21
N ARG A 118 12.75 -17.79 -11.55
CA ARG A 118 11.66 -18.29 -12.37
C ARG A 118 11.32 -19.72 -11.94
N GLN A 119 10.41 -19.88 -10.99
CA GLN A 119 9.73 -21.15 -10.81
C GLN A 119 8.74 -21.31 -11.97
N ASP A 120 9.04 -22.34 -12.74
CA ASP A 120 8.32 -22.83 -13.90
C ASP A 120 6.84 -22.95 -13.59
N CYS A 121 6.00 -22.35 -14.44
CA CYS A 121 4.57 -22.37 -14.25
C CYS A 121 4.05 -23.77 -14.64
N PRO A 122 3.46 -24.55 -13.73
CA PRO A 122 2.98 -25.91 -14.02
C PRO A 122 1.76 -25.95 -14.96
N PHE A 123 1.24 -24.78 -15.38
CA PHE A 123 0.14 -24.63 -16.33
C PHE A 123 0.61 -24.21 -17.73
N LYS A 124 1.90 -24.25 -18.04
CA LYS A 124 2.34 -24.29 -19.44
C LYS A 124 1.97 -25.65 -20.01
N SER A 125 0.69 -25.74 -20.37
CA SER A 125 0.09 -26.87 -21.06
C SER A 125 0.97 -27.20 -22.26
N THR A 126 1.64 -28.34 -22.19
CA THR A 126 2.25 -28.95 -23.36
C THR A 126 1.13 -29.18 -24.36
N ALA A 127 1.12 -28.38 -25.44
CA ALA A 127 0.43 -28.75 -26.65
C ALA A 127 1.10 -30.04 -27.14
N GLY A 128 0.51 -31.16 -26.80
CA GLY A 128 1.01 -32.49 -27.06
C GLY A 128 -0.15 -33.48 -27.08
N GLU A 129 -0.60 -33.76 -28.30
CA GLU A 129 -0.86 -35.12 -28.74
C GLU A 129 -2.10 -35.85 -28.20
N ALA A 130 -3.20 -35.71 -28.95
CA ALA A 130 -4.17 -36.79 -29.10
C ALA A 130 -4.48 -36.96 -30.59
N ALA A 131 -3.64 -37.76 -31.25
CA ALA A 131 -4.08 -38.52 -32.40
C ALA A 131 -5.07 -39.61 -31.93
N ILE A 132 -5.87 -40.10 -32.89
CA ILE A 132 -6.72 -41.30 -32.87
C ILE A 132 -8.18 -41.09 -32.44
N TYR A 133 -9.03 -40.87 -33.45
CA TYR A 133 -10.17 -41.72 -33.89
C TYR A 133 -10.37 -41.36 -35.38
N GLY A 134 -10.30 -42.23 -36.39
CA GLY A 134 -10.79 -43.59 -36.47
C GLY A 134 -12.20 -43.59 -37.09
N LEU A 135 -12.31 -43.29 -38.39
CA LEU A 135 -13.44 -43.64 -39.28
C LEU A 135 -12.93 -43.68 -40.73
#